data_AF-G0AN30-F1
#
_entry.id   AF-G0AN30-F1
#
_cell.length_a   1.000
_cell.length_b   1.000
_cell.length_c   1.000
_cell.angle_alpha   90.00
_cell.angle_beta   90.00
_cell.angle_gamma   90.00
#
_symmetry.space_group_name_H-M   'P 1'
#
loop_
_entity.id
_entity.type
_entity.pdbx_description
1 polymer ?
#
loop_
_entity_poly.entity_id
_entity_poly.type
_entity_poly.pdbx_seq_one_letter_code
_entity_poly.pdbx_strand_id
1 'polypeptide(L)'
;MQKINLLILFMFIISISNLISYEIQKDEIIKVKTLIIGFKGPGESYFNFSVKKEDTNKHPIEVLGIGLVNFINQIGAENILEVKSLNHLAAFSFVVLYKEKKK
;
A
#
# COMPACT_ATOMS: atom_id res chain seq x y z
N MET A 1 22.52 -9.20 -21.14
CA MET A 1 22.20 -9.80 -19.82
C MET A 1 23.12 -9.19 -18.77
N GLN A 2 22.59 -8.33 -17.90
CA GLN A 2 23.37 -7.78 -16.78
C GLN A 2 23.57 -8.88 -15.73
N LYS A 3 24.83 -9.23 -15.44
CA LYS A 3 25.17 -10.18 -14.37
C LYS A 3 24.97 -9.46 -13.03
N ILE A 4 23.88 -9.78 -12.33
CA ILE A 4 23.68 -9.29 -10.96
C ILE A 4 24.77 -9.91 -10.09
N ASN A 5 25.47 -9.07 -9.32
CA ASN A 5 26.47 -9.52 -8.36
C ASN A 5 25.75 -10.26 -7.22
N LEU A 6 25.92 -11.59 -7.19
CA LEU A 6 25.23 -12.49 -6.27
C LEU A 6 25.45 -12.08 -4.81
N LEU A 7 26.62 -11.51 -4.48
CA LEU A 7 26.95 -11.04 -3.13
C LEU A 7 26.05 -9.88 -2.69
N ILE A 8 25.76 -8.93 -3.60
CA ILE A 8 24.88 -7.79 -3.32
C ILE A 8 23.46 -8.28 -3.07
N LEU A 9 23.00 -9.27 -3.83
CA LEU A 9 21.70 -9.89 -3.63
C LEU A 9 21.60 -10.59 -2.27
N PHE A 10 22.64 -11.32 -1.85
CA PHE A 10 22.70 -11.96 -0.54
C PHE A 10 22.69 -10.95 0.61
N MET A 11 23.48 -9.88 0.53
CA MET A 11 23.49 -8.82 1.54
C MET A 11 22.14 -8.11 1.64
N PHE A 12 21.45 -7.93 0.51
CA PHE A 12 20.11 -7.34 0.47
C PHE A 12 19.07 -8.24 1.14
N ILE A 13 19.10 -9.55 0.88
CA ILE A 13 18.21 -10.53 1.52
C ILE A 13 18.44 -10.56 3.04
N ILE A 14 19.69 -10.59 3.51
CA ILE A 14 20.02 -10.58 4.95
C ILE A 14 19.51 -9.29 5.62
N SER A 15 19.67 -8.15 4.96
CA SER A 15 19.23 -6.85 5.48
C SER A 15 17.71 -6.78 5.63
N ILE A 16 16.97 -7.31 4.64
CA ILE A 16 15.50 -7.44 4.72
C ILE A 16 15.09 -8.39 5.83
N SER A 17 15.74 -9.55 5.97
CA SER A 17 15.43 -10.51 7.02
C SER A 17 15.68 -9.93 8.42
N ASN A 18 16.77 -9.19 8.61
CA ASN A 18 17.07 -8.53 9.88
C ASN A 18 16.05 -7.41 10.20
N LEU A 19 15.63 -6.65 9.19
CA LEU A 19 14.58 -5.64 9.35
C LEU A 19 13.25 -6.30 9.74
N ILE A 20 12.88 -7.40 9.09
CA ILE A 20 11.67 -8.17 9.41
C ILE A 20 11.77 -8.73 10.85
N SER A 21 12.90 -9.32 11.24
CA SER A 21 13.10 -9.86 12.59
C SER A 21 13.09 -8.79 13.69
N TYR A 22 13.66 -7.61 13.43
CA TYR A 22 13.63 -6.47 14.35
C TYR A 22 12.20 -5.96 14.58
N GLU A 23 11.40 -5.90 13.51
CA GLU A 23 10.00 -5.51 13.58
C GLU A 23 9.12 -6.58 14.25
N ILE A 24 9.44 -7.87 14.10
CA ILE A 24 8.71 -8.97 14.78
C ILE A 24 8.87 -8.96 16.30
N GLN A 25 10.00 -8.43 16.82
CA GLN A 25 10.26 -8.32 18.27
C GLN A 25 9.44 -7.24 18.98
N LYS A 26 8.83 -6.29 18.24
CA LYS A 26 7.82 -5.41 18.81
C LYS A 26 6.48 -6.15 18.79
N ASP A 27 5.62 -5.94 19.79
CA ASP A 27 4.24 -6.45 19.81
C ASP A 27 3.34 -5.85 18.70
N GLU A 28 3.96 -5.17 17.74
CA GLU A 28 3.37 -4.46 16.62
C GLU A 28 3.85 -5.13 15.33
N ILE A 29 2.92 -5.65 14.53
CA ILE A 29 3.23 -6.15 13.19
C ILE A 29 3.12 -4.98 12.22
N ILE A 30 4.19 -4.66 11.50
CA ILE A 30 4.10 -3.75 10.36
C ILE A 30 3.42 -4.48 9.20
N LYS A 31 2.34 -3.91 8.71
CA LYS A 31 1.61 -4.38 7.54
C LYS A 31 1.62 -3.34 6.44
N VAL A 32 1.45 -3.81 5.22
CA VAL A 32 1.36 -2.98 4.02
C VAL A 32 -0.02 -3.17 3.41
N LYS A 33 -0.73 -2.06 3.15
CA LYS A 33 -1.98 -2.03 2.40
C LYS A 33 -1.79 -1.20 1.15
N THR A 34 -2.08 -1.80 0.00
CA THR A 34 -2.12 -1.06 -1.28
C THR A 34 -3.57 -0.77 -1.65
N LEU A 35 -3.90 0.49 -1.87
CA LEU A 35 -5.17 0.93 -2.45
C LEU A 35 -4.91 1.27 -3.90
N ILE A 36 -5.56 0.59 -4.84
CA ILE A 36 -5.30 0.70 -6.28
C ILE A 36 -6.59 1.08 -6.99
N ILE A 37 -6.46 2.04 -7.90
CA ILE A 37 -7.38 2.29 -8.98
C ILE A 37 -6.65 2.04 -10.28
N GLY A 38 -7.14 1.12 -11.10
CA GLY A 38 -6.65 0.96 -12.47
C GLY A 38 -7.73 1.17 -13.50
N PHE A 39 -7.30 1.48 -14.73
CA PHE A 39 -8.18 1.75 -15.86
C PHE A 39 -8.14 0.56 -16.82
N LYS A 40 -9.30 -0.04 -17.09
CA LYS A 40 -9.44 -1.13 -18.07
C LYS A 40 -9.80 -0.60 -19.46
N GLY A 41 -10.44 0.56 -19.53
CA GLY A 41 -10.85 1.22 -20.77
C GLY A 41 -11.51 2.57 -20.50
N PRO A 42 -12.03 3.25 -21.53
CA PRO A 42 -12.74 4.52 -21.39
C PRO A 42 -13.95 4.36 -20.45
N GLY A 43 -13.93 5.03 -19.30
CA GLY A 43 -15.01 4.97 -18.30
C GLY A 43 -15.03 3.72 -17.42
N GLU A 44 -14.13 2.75 -17.64
CA GLU A 44 -14.04 1.54 -16.84
C GLU A 44 -12.82 1.56 -15.91
N SER A 45 -13.06 1.79 -14.63
CA SER A 45 -12.06 1.68 -13.57
C SER A 45 -12.33 0.49 -12.66
N TYR A 46 -11.26 -0.16 -12.19
CA TYR A 46 -11.33 -1.16 -11.13
C TYR A 46 -10.67 -0.64 -9.85
N PHE A 47 -11.20 -1.07 -8.71
CA PHE A 47 -10.75 -0.69 -7.37
C PHE A 47 -10.49 -1.98 -6.58
N ASN A 48 -9.44 -2.01 -5.76
CA ASN A 48 -9.18 -3.14 -4.85
C ASN A 48 -9.66 -2.88 -3.40
N PHE A 49 -10.50 -1.87 -3.22
CA PHE A 49 -11.07 -1.44 -1.95
C PHE A 49 -12.56 -1.13 -2.12
N SER A 50 -13.29 -1.10 -0.99
CA SER A 50 -14.73 -0.84 -1.00
C SER A 50 -14.99 0.64 -1.29
N VAL A 51 -15.86 0.90 -2.26
CA VAL A 51 -16.33 2.23 -2.65
C VAL A 51 -17.85 2.24 -2.52
N LYS A 52 -18.41 3.26 -1.88
CA LYS A 52 -19.86 3.40 -1.80
C LYS A 52 -20.42 3.73 -3.18
N LYS A 53 -21.66 3.28 -3.47
CA LYS A 53 -22.34 3.56 -4.75
C LYS A 53 -22.47 5.06 -5.07
N GLU A 54 -22.55 5.91 -4.05
CA GLU A 54 -22.61 7.36 -4.20
C GLU A 54 -21.28 7.98 -4.66
N ASP A 55 -20.15 7.31 -4.36
CA ASP A 55 -18.81 7.80 -4.66
C ASP A 55 -18.26 7.26 -6.00
N THR A 56 -18.87 6.23 -6.59
CA THR A 56 -18.37 5.61 -7.85
C THR A 56 -18.42 6.54 -9.06
N ASN A 57 -19.25 7.59 -9.02
CA ASN A 57 -19.37 8.57 -10.10
C ASN A 57 -18.35 9.71 -10.00
N LYS A 58 -17.56 9.76 -8.91
CA LYS A 58 -16.54 10.79 -8.70
C LYS A 58 -15.32 10.55 -9.56
N HIS A 59 -14.48 11.57 -9.67
CA HIS A 59 -13.22 11.44 -10.40
C HIS A 59 -12.36 10.33 -9.75
N PRO A 60 -11.69 9.46 -10.53
CA PRO A 60 -10.95 8.30 -9.99
C PRO A 60 -9.97 8.67 -8.87
N ILE A 61 -9.25 9.79 -9.01
CA ILE A 61 -8.32 10.27 -7.96
C ILE A 61 -9.06 10.61 -6.66
N GLU A 62 -10.27 11.18 -6.72
CA GLU A 62 -11.08 11.46 -5.54
C GLU A 62 -11.53 10.16 -4.86
N VAL A 63 -11.94 9.17 -5.64
CA VAL A 63 -12.31 7.85 -5.12
C VAL A 63 -11.13 7.20 -4.39
N LEU A 64 -9.90 7.37 -4.91
CA LEU A 64 -8.68 6.90 -4.24
C LEU A 64 -8.46 7.59 -2.90
N GLY A 65 -8.66 8.91 -2.86
CA GLY A 65 -8.57 9.71 -1.63
C GLY A 65 -9.60 9.26 -0.59
N ILE A 66 -10.85 9.02 -1.01
CA ILE A 66 -11.91 8.49 -0.12
C ILE A 66 -11.52 7.11 0.42
N GLY A 67 -11.00 6.23 -0.44
CA GLY A 67 -10.50 4.92 -0.02
C GLY A 67 -9.40 5.02 1.02
N LEU A 68 -8.46 5.95 0.85
CA LEU A 68 -7.39 6.20 1.81
C LEU A 68 -7.92 6.71 3.15
N VAL A 69 -8.81 7.71 3.13
CA VAL A 69 -9.42 8.25 4.36
C VAL A 69 -10.19 7.17 5.11
N ASN A 70 -10.97 6.35 4.41
CA ASN A 70 -11.70 5.25 5.01
C ASN A 70 -10.76 4.23 5.66
N PHE A 71 -9.65 3.89 5.00
CA PHE A 71 -8.66 2.97 5.54
C PHE A 71 -7.96 3.55 6.79
N ILE A 72 -7.55 4.82 6.73
CA ILE A 72 -6.94 5.51 7.88
C ILE A 72 -7.91 5.54 9.07
N ASN A 73 -9.19 5.83 8.84
CA ASN A 73 -10.21 5.84 9.89
C ASN A 73 -10.48 4.45 10.49
N GLN A 74 -10.32 3.38 9.70
CA GLN A 74 -10.47 2.00 10.21
C GLN A 74 -9.29 1.57 11.09
N ILE A 75 -8.09 2.01 10.76
CA ILE A 75 -6.85 1.60 11.43
C ILE A 75 -6.47 2.55 12.58
N GLY A 76 -6.90 3.81 12.53
CA GLY A 76 -6.41 4.88 13.39
C GLY A 76 -5.19 5.56 12.76
N ALA A 77 -5.20 6.90 12.70
CA ALA A 77 -4.13 7.68 12.07
C ALA A 77 -2.79 7.52 12.79
N GLU A 78 -2.81 7.30 14.10
CA GLU A 78 -1.66 7.04 14.96
C GLU A 78 -0.92 5.73 14.62
N ASN A 79 -1.59 4.81 13.94
CA ASN A 79 -1.04 3.53 13.54
C ASN A 79 -0.43 3.59 12.13
N ILE A 80 -0.59 4.69 11.40
CA ILE A 80 0.00 4.87 10.07
C ILE A 80 1.47 5.30 10.22
N LEU A 81 2.36 4.53 9.62
CA LEU A 81 3.79 4.84 9.57
C LEU A 81 4.13 5.71 8.37
N GLU A 82 3.57 5.37 7.22
CA GLU A 82 3.88 6.04 5.97
C GLU A 82 2.76 5.84 4.93
N VAL A 83 2.54 6.86 4.11
CA VAL A 83 1.71 6.77 2.90
C VAL A 83 2.55 7.24 1.72
N LYS A 84 2.72 6.37 0.71
CA LYS A 84 3.33 6.71 -0.57
C LYS A 84 2.28 6.65 -1.67
N SER A 85 2.31 7.62 -2.57
CA SER A 85 1.55 7.58 -3.82
C SER A 85 2.40 7.01 -4.95
N LEU A 86 1.83 6.12 -5.75
CA LEU A 86 2.39 5.70 -7.01
C LEU A 86 1.43 6.09 -8.14
N ASN A 87 1.97 6.72 -9.16
CA ASN A 87 1.24 7.10 -10.35
C ASN A 87 1.85 6.36 -11.54
N HIS A 88 1.03 5.61 -12.26
CA HIS A 88 1.37 4.96 -13.51
C HIS A 88 0.28 5.27 -14.55
N LEU A 89 0.65 5.26 -15.84
CA LEU A 89 -0.22 5.55 -16.99
C LEU A 89 -1.60 4.85 -16.98
N ALA A 90 -1.72 3.70 -16.32
CA ALA A 90 -2.93 2.89 -16.28
C ALA A 90 -3.44 2.65 -14.85
N ALA A 91 -2.80 3.21 -13.82
CA ALA A 91 -3.21 3.02 -12.44
C ALA A 91 -2.65 4.09 -11.49
N PHE A 92 -3.47 4.49 -10.52
CA PHE A 92 -3.04 5.26 -9.35
C PHE A 92 -3.13 4.38 -8.12
N SER A 93 -2.18 4.49 -7.21
CA SER A 93 -2.25 3.77 -5.95
C SER A 93 -1.67 4.52 -4.77
N PHE A 94 -2.18 4.19 -3.58
CA PHE A 94 -1.54 4.48 -2.32
C PHE A 94 -0.97 3.19 -1.74
N VAL A 95 0.27 3.25 -1.28
CA VAL A 95 0.90 2.22 -0.44
C VAL A 95 0.93 2.77 0.98
N VAL A 96 0.21 2.14 1.88
CA VAL A 96 0.12 2.54 3.28
C VAL A 96 0.84 1.51 4.15
N LEU A 97 1.88 1.94 4.84
CA LEU A 97 2.53 1.17 5.89
C LEU A 97 1.86 1.52 7.22
N TYR A 98 1.44 0.52 7.97
CA TYR A 98 0.76 0.71 9.24
C TYR A 98 1.15 -0.37 10.25
N LYS A 99 1.01 -0.03 11.54
CA LYS A 99 1.17 -0.93 12.67
C LYS A 99 -0.17 -1.57 13.00
N GLU A 100 -0.16 -2.86 13.28
CA GLU A 100 -1.29 -3.57 13.84
C GLU A 100 -0.86 -4.26 15.13
N LYS A 101 -1.60 -4.04 16.22
CA LYS A 101 -1.36 -4.76 17.49
C LYS A 101 -1.65 -6.25 17.28
N LYS A 102 -0.74 -7.12 17.72
CA LYS A 102 -1.03 -8.56 17.79
C LYS A 102 -2.24 -8.77 18.70
N LYS A 103 -3.25 -9.50 18.22
CA LYS A 103 -4.36 -10.00 19.04
C LYS A 103 -3.89 -11.15 19.92
#